data_AF-A0A940RCR3-F1
#
_entry.id   AF-A0A940RCR3-F1
#
_cell.length_a   1.000
_cell.length_b   1.000
_cell.length_c   1.000
_cell.angle_alpha   90.00
_cell.angle_beta   90.00
_cell.angle_gamma   90.00
#
_symmetry.space_group_name_H-M   'P 1'
#
loop_
_entity.id
_entity.type
_entity.pdbx_description
1 polymer ?
#
loop_
_entity_poly.entity_id
_entity_poly.type
_entity_poly.pdbx_seq_one_letter_code
_entity_poly.pdbx_strand_id
1 'polypeptide(L)' 'MKQFGKCLLMCALVILGVTRTYAQQAYTEVKPSANAQQFISALSSSNNLHTGQVSVNIPLFNLQGKGINVPISMSFNSA' A
#
# COMPACT_ATOMS: atom_id res chain seq x y z
N MET A 1 -22.42 -2.74 -49.38
CA MET A 1 -21.35 -3.22 -48.46
C MET A 1 -20.40 -2.10 -47.96
N LYS A 2 -20.11 -1.04 -48.73
CA LYS A 2 -19.18 0.05 -48.30
C LYS A 2 -19.65 0.92 -47.11
N GLN A 3 -20.96 0.98 -46.83
CA GLN A 3 -21.50 1.76 -45.70
C GLN A 3 -21.36 1.05 -44.34
N PHE A 4 -21.39 -0.28 -44.30
CA PHE A 4 -21.26 -1.05 -43.05
C PHE A 4 -19.88 -0.89 -42.41
N GLY A 5 -18.82 -0.88 -43.23
CA GLY A 5 -17.46 -0.65 -42.76
C GLY A 5 -17.25 0.75 -42.16
N LYS A 6 -17.98 1.76 -42.65
CA LYS A 6 -17.92 3.13 -42.11
C LYS A 6 -18.57 3.24 -40.74
N CYS A 7 -19.70 2.58 -40.52
CA CYS A 7 -20.33 2.52 -39.19
C CYS A 7 -19.46 1.76 -38.18
N LEU A 8 -18.89 0.63 -38.57
CA LEU A 8 -17.99 -0.15 -37.71
C LEU A 8 -16.77 0.68 -37.27
N LEU A 9 -16.19 1.44 -38.20
CA LEU A 9 -15.03 2.29 -37.93
C LEU A 9 -15.38 3.47 -37.01
N MET A 10 -16.57 4.06 -37.16
CA MET A 10 -17.08 5.08 -36.24
C MET A 10 -17.30 4.52 -34.83
N CYS A 11 -17.92 3.35 -34.69
CA CYS A 11 -18.11 2.70 -33.40
C CYS A 11 -16.77 2.37 -32.71
N ALA A 12 -15.78 1.89 -33.46
CA ALA A 12 -14.46 1.59 -32.92
C ALA A 12 -13.74 2.85 -32.39
N LEU A 13 -13.85 3.98 -33.10
CA LEU A 13 -13.27 5.25 -32.66
C LEU A 13 -13.91 5.78 -31.36
N VAL A 14 -15.22 5.64 -31.23
CA VAL A 14 -15.92 6.04 -30.00
C VAL A 14 -15.44 5.21 -28.81
N ILE A 15 -15.39 3.88 -28.94
CA ILE A 15 -14.96 2.97 -27.86
C ILE A 15 -13.51 3.26 -27.41
N LEU A 16 -12.60 3.53 -28.36
CA LEU A 16 -11.21 3.90 -28.06
C LEU A 16 -11.10 5.27 -27.36
N GLY A 17 -12.02 6.20 -27.62
CA GLY A 17 -12.07 7.49 -26.95
C GLY A 17 -12.53 7.40 -25.49
N VAL A 18 -13.57 6.61 -25.20
CA VAL A 18 -14.13 6.51 -23.85
C VAL A 18 -13.26 5.67 -22.90
N THR A 19 -12.47 4.71 -23.42
CA THR A 19 -11.62 3.86 -22.58
C THR A 19 -10.38 4.58 -22.02
N ARG A 20 -9.95 5.69 -22.63
CA ARG A 20 -8.79 6.46 -22.19
C ARG A 20 -9.04 7.28 -20.91
N THR A 21 -10.29 7.69 -20.64
CA THR A 21 -10.63 8.56 -19.51
C THR A 21 -10.73 7.83 -18.18
N TYR A 22 -10.93 6.51 -18.18
CA TYR A 22 -11.02 5.70 -16.95
C TYR A 22 -9.68 5.21 -16.41
N ALA A 23 -8.58 5.35 -17.17
CA ALA A 23 -7.28 4.77 -16.81
C ALA A 23 -6.44 5.63 -15.86
N GLN A 24 -6.81 6.89 -15.61
CA GLN A 24 -6.03 7.81 -14.78
C GLN A 24 -6.87 8.29 -13.60
N GLN A 25 -7.09 7.41 -12.62
CA GLN A 25 -7.47 7.86 -11.28
C GLN A 25 -6.26 8.60 -10.70
N ALA A 26 -6.43 9.87 -10.36
CA ALA A 26 -5.39 10.68 -9.76
C ALA A 26 -4.91 10.01 -8.46
N TYR A 27 -3.65 9.59 -8.44
CA TYR A 27 -3.03 9.03 -7.25
C TYR A 27 -3.04 10.10 -6.16
N THR A 28 -3.91 9.92 -5.17
CA THR A 28 -3.98 10.81 -4.02
C THR A 28 -2.97 10.28 -3.00
N GLU A 29 -1.78 10.91 -2.97
CA GLU A 29 -0.74 10.57 -1.99
C GLU A 29 -1.19 11.06 -0.61
N VAL A 30 -1.81 10.18 0.17
CA VAL A 30 -2.14 10.45 1.57
C VAL A 30 -0.84 10.33 2.38
N LYS A 31 -0.21 11.46 2.69
CA LYS A 31 0.97 11.47 3.57
C LYS A 31 0.56 11.21 5.02
N PRO A 32 1.31 10.37 5.77
CA PRO A 32 1.05 10.17 7.19
C PRO A 32 1.19 11.48 7.96
N SER A 33 0.46 11.60 9.08
CA SER A 33 0.73 12.67 10.04
C SER A 33 2.11 12.49 10.67
N ALA A 34 2.72 13.56 11.20
CA ALA A 34 4.04 13.49 11.83
C ALA A 34 4.12 12.42 12.94
N ASN A 35 3.06 12.30 13.76
CA ASN A 35 2.95 11.25 14.78
C ASN A 35 2.89 9.84 14.17
N ALA A 36 2.14 9.66 13.08
CA ALA A 36 2.10 8.37 12.38
C ALA A 36 3.46 8.03 11.77
N GLN A 37 4.18 9.01 11.24
CA GLN A 37 5.52 8.82 10.69
C GLN A 37 6.52 8.35 11.76
N GLN A 38 6.45 8.93 12.97
CA GLN A 38 7.29 8.53 14.12
C GLN A 38 6.94 7.12 14.63
N PHE A 39 5.67 6.73 14.55
CA PHE A 39 5.26 5.37 14.90
C PHE A 39 5.71 4.35 13.86
N ILE A 40 5.54 4.67 12.57
CA ILE A 40 5.96 3.80 11.46
C ILE A 40 7.47 3.61 11.45
N SER A 41 8.26 4.64 11.75
CA SER A 41 9.73 4.51 11.82
C SER A 41 10.22 3.65 13.00
N ALA A 42 9.41 3.48 14.04
CA ALA A 42 9.69 2.56 15.14
C ALA A 42 9.25 1.11 14.82
N LEU A 43 8.44 0.92 13.77
CA LEU A 43 8.04 -0.39 13.28
C LEU A 43 9.23 -1.03 12.55
N SER A 44 9.66 -2.21 13.01
CA SER A 44 10.71 -2.98 12.33
C SER A 44 10.08 -4.20 11.68
N SER A 45 10.19 -4.27 10.35
CA SER A 45 9.87 -5.47 9.57
C SER A 45 11.16 -6.03 9.01
N SER A 46 11.43 -7.31 9.24
CA SER A 46 12.56 -8.01 8.66
C SER A 46 12.06 -9.21 7.86
N ASN A 47 12.55 -9.30 6.63
CA ASN A 47 12.29 -10.44 5.76
C ASN A 47 13.53 -11.33 5.77
N ASN A 48 13.39 -12.57 6.22
CA ASN A 48 14.49 -13.52 6.17
C ASN A 48 14.50 -14.19 4.80
N LEU A 49 15.40 -13.75 3.93
CA LEU A 49 15.51 -14.22 2.55
C LEU A 49 15.78 -15.74 2.44
N HIS A 50 16.43 -16.33 3.45
CA HIS A 50 16.74 -17.76 3.46
C HIS A 50 15.52 -18.65 3.80
N THR A 51 14.56 -18.13 4.56
CA THR A 51 13.38 -18.91 5.00
C THR A 51 12.07 -18.44 4.40
N GLY A 52 12.08 -17.31 3.67
CA GLY A 52 10.85 -16.66 3.18
C GLY A 52 9.99 -16.05 4.30
N GLN A 53 10.46 -16.12 5.54
CA GLN A 53 9.69 -15.69 6.70
C GLN A 53 9.63 -14.19 6.80
N VAL A 54 8.43 -13.68 7.07
CA VAL A 54 8.18 -12.26 7.33
C VAL A 54 8.01 -12.09 8.84
N SER A 55 8.91 -11.33 9.45
CA SER A 55 8.85 -11.00 10.86
C SER A 55 8.54 -9.52 11.04
N VAL A 56 7.47 -9.21 11.77
CA VAL A 56 7.05 -7.84 12.08
C VAL A 56 7.09 -7.64 13.59
N ASN A 57 7.75 -6.60 14.05
CA ASN A 57 7.76 -6.20 15.46
C ASN A 57 7.15 -4.81 15.64
N ILE A 58 6.10 -4.74 16.45
CA ILE A 58 5.29 -3.55 16.70
C ILE A 58 5.48 -3.11 18.16
N PRO A 59 6.20 -2.01 18.44
CA PRO A 59 6.27 -1.47 19.79
C PRO A 59 4.91 -0.91 20.20
N LEU A 60 4.40 -1.30 21.38
CA LEU A 60 3.09 -0.88 21.89
C LEU A 60 3.24 0.28 22.88
N PHE A 61 3.95 0.04 23.98
CA PHE A 61 4.20 1.05 25.02
C PHE A 61 5.33 0.60 25.95
N ASN A 62 5.87 1.54 26.70
CA ASN A 62 6.91 1.29 27.70
C ASN A 62 6.31 1.36 29.11
N LEU A 63 6.39 0.27 29.86
CA LEU A 63 6.07 0.27 31.29
C LEU A 63 7.23 0.91 32.05
N GLN A 64 6.98 2.07 32.64
CA GLN A 64 7.97 2.80 33.43
C GLN A 64 7.58 2.77 34.91
N GLY A 65 8.49 2.30 35.76
CA GLY A 65 8.26 2.27 37.20
C GLY A 65 9.55 2.00 37.98
N LYS A 66 9.76 2.75 39.08
CA LYS A 66 10.90 2.59 40.00
C LYS A 66 12.28 2.56 39.30
N GLY A 67 12.47 3.37 38.26
CA GLY A 67 13.72 3.43 37.49
C GLY A 67 13.91 2.29 36.48
N ILE A 68 12.92 1.41 36.31
CA ILE A 68 12.93 0.33 35.32
C ILE A 68 12.02 0.74 34.15
N ASN A 69 12.53 0.57 32.93
CA ASN A 69 11.79 0.76 31.70
C ASN A 69 11.66 -0.59 30.97
N VAL A 70 10.44 -1.12 30.89
CA VAL A 70 10.15 -2.39 30.20
C VAL A 70 9.38 -2.09 28.91
N PRO A 71 10.00 -2.25 27.73
CA PRO A 71 9.31 -2.09 26.47
C PRO A 71 8.39 -3.28 26.19
N ILE A 72 7.12 -2.99 25.92
CA ILE A 72 6.13 -3.98 25.50
C ILE A 72 5.96 -3.87 23.99
N SER A 73 6.18 -4.97 23.29
CA SER A 73 5.99 -5.08 21.83
C SER A 73 5.18 -6.31 21.46
N MET A 74 4.55 -6.26 20.29
CA MET A 74 3.85 -7.37 19.65
C MET A 74 4.70 -7.86 18.47
N SER A 75 4.98 -9.16 18.43
CA SER A 75 5.74 -9.77 17.34
C SER A 75 4.87 -10.73 16.54
N PHE A 76 5.00 -10.65 15.23
CA PHE A 76 4.39 -11.56 14.28
C PHE A 76 5.49 -12.21 13.47
N ASN A 77 5.41 -13.53 13.30
CA ASN A 77 6.29 -14.28 12.42
C ASN A 77 5.41 -15.15 11.53
N SER A 78 5.41 -14.90 10.23
CA SER A 78 4.74 -15.77 9.26
C SER A 78 5.76 -16.70 8.63
N ALA A 79 5.45 -17.99 8.66
CA ALA A 79 6.14 -19.05 7.93
C ALA A 79 5.34 -19.42 6.69
#